data_AF-A0AAD3D8C1-F1
#
_entry.id   AF-A0AAD3D8C1-F1
#
_cell.length_a   1.000
_cell.length_b   1.000
_cell.length_c   1.000
_cell.angle_alpha   90.00
_cell.angle_beta   90.00
_cell.angle_gamma   90.00
#
_symmetry.space_group_name_H-M   'P 1'
#
loop_
_entity.id
_entity.type
_entity.pdbx_description
1 polymer ?
#
loop_
_entity_poly.entity_id
_entity_poly.type
_entity_poly.pdbx_seq_one_letter_code
_entity_poly.pdbx_strand_id
1 'polypeptide(L)'
;MYKIFSSSLVLIALFCVQGTSAWVAPSGISNRARSEPLHALKIGKNYKPKWKKKETLAEQEGSAAPQEKGITGTINVVFQSGENSISTIANPGTPIRDVATQAGQFIKYGCGKGECGTCAAKCGGQWIKPCIAVIPGDVVPGEDYVIEVKEVKNKAKSSGKFYSFRSFIMGFYNNVLGMFAFVKTRRAAKKNYDERMEFEAMVAKRTAEKKAAKAAKEAAESE
;
A
#
# COMPACT_ATOMS: atom_id res chain seq x y z
N MET A 1 -31.08 -55.48 28.78
CA MET A 1 -29.99 -56.16 28.05
C MET A 1 -30.57 -56.70 26.75
N TYR A 2 -30.34 -56.00 25.63
CA TYR A 2 -30.97 -56.29 24.34
C TYR A 2 -30.02 -57.02 23.37
N LYS A 3 -30.64 -57.91 22.60
CA LYS A 3 -30.13 -58.86 21.61
C LYS A 3 -29.82 -58.20 20.24
N ILE A 4 -28.73 -58.67 19.60
CA ILE A 4 -28.65 -59.29 18.24
C ILE A 4 -29.06 -58.45 16.99
N PHE A 5 -28.09 -58.38 16.05
CA PHE A 5 -28.13 -58.20 14.57
C PHE A 5 -28.74 -56.94 13.95
N SER A 6 -28.00 -56.35 12.98
CA SER A 6 -28.46 -56.28 11.58
C SER A 6 -27.38 -55.70 10.66
N SER A 7 -26.98 -56.50 9.69
CA SER A 7 -26.24 -56.11 8.49
C SER A 7 -27.15 -55.34 7.53
N SER A 8 -26.68 -54.23 6.95
CA SER A 8 -27.25 -53.63 5.72
C SER A 8 -26.21 -52.73 5.08
N LEU A 9 -25.57 -53.20 4.01
CA LEU A 9 -25.98 -52.95 2.61
C LEU A 9 -25.56 -51.55 2.13
N VAL A 10 -24.38 -51.57 1.51
CA VAL A 10 -23.85 -50.59 0.58
C VAL A 10 -24.87 -50.38 -0.55
N LEU A 11 -25.37 -49.15 -0.69
CA LEU A 11 -26.09 -48.72 -1.90
C LEU A 11 -25.33 -47.55 -2.53
N ILE A 12 -24.54 -47.88 -3.56
CA ILE A 12 -23.93 -46.92 -4.48
C ILE A 12 -24.98 -46.60 -5.53
N ALA A 13 -25.60 -45.43 -5.44
CA ALA A 13 -26.47 -44.90 -6.49
C ALA A 13 -25.64 -44.09 -7.48
N LEU A 14 -25.25 -44.73 -8.59
CA LEU A 14 -24.89 -44.06 -9.84
C LEU A 14 -26.12 -43.28 -10.35
N PHE A 15 -26.05 -41.96 -10.38
CA PHE A 15 -26.94 -41.17 -11.24
C PHE A 15 -26.16 -40.68 -12.46
N CYS A 16 -26.53 -41.30 -13.58
CA CYS A 16 -26.04 -41.03 -14.91
C CYS A 16 -26.68 -39.76 -15.48
N VAL A 17 -25.84 -39.02 -16.19
CA VAL A 17 -26.08 -37.82 -16.99
C VAL A 17 -27.13 -38.04 -18.09
N GLN A 18 -28.15 -37.18 -18.15
CA GLN A 18 -28.84 -36.71 -19.37
C GLN A 18 -29.44 -35.31 -19.03
N GLY A 19 -29.19 -34.18 -19.68
CA GLY A 19 -28.66 -33.95 -21.01
C GLY A 19 -29.76 -33.52 -22.00
N THR A 20 -30.57 -32.51 -21.68
CA THR A 20 -31.40 -31.83 -22.69
C THR A 20 -31.35 -30.31 -22.54
N SER A 21 -30.72 -29.72 -23.54
CA SER A 21 -30.60 -28.32 -23.88
C SER A 21 -31.95 -27.66 -24.19
N ALA A 22 -32.23 -26.54 -23.53
CA ALA A 22 -33.13 -25.51 -24.04
C ALA A 22 -32.52 -24.14 -23.74
N TRP A 23 -31.52 -23.76 -24.54
CA TRP A 23 -31.06 -22.38 -24.61
C TRP A 23 -32.11 -21.56 -25.38
N VAL A 24 -32.96 -20.85 -24.64
CA VAL A 24 -33.75 -19.76 -25.19
C VAL A 24 -32.79 -18.61 -25.46
N ALA A 25 -32.55 -18.30 -26.74
CA ALA A 25 -31.77 -17.15 -27.15
C ALA A 25 -32.57 -15.86 -26.86
N PRO A 26 -32.09 -14.93 -26.01
CA PRO A 26 -32.67 -13.60 -25.95
C PRO A 26 -32.33 -12.86 -27.23
N SER A 27 -33.31 -12.77 -28.12
CA SER A 27 -33.30 -11.88 -29.27
C SER A 27 -33.25 -10.43 -28.81
N GLY A 28 -32.13 -9.76 -29.09
CA GLY A 28 -32.08 -8.30 -29.19
C GLY A 28 -31.48 -7.55 -28.00
N ILE A 29 -30.17 -7.68 -27.80
CA ILE A 29 -29.38 -6.57 -27.24
C ILE A 29 -28.37 -6.16 -28.30
N SER A 30 -28.71 -5.07 -28.99
CA SER A 30 -27.83 -4.37 -29.93
C SER A 30 -26.56 -3.94 -29.19
N ASN A 31 -25.48 -4.70 -29.36
CA ASN A 31 -24.14 -4.29 -28.98
C ASN A 31 -23.64 -3.21 -29.95
N ARG A 32 -24.19 -2.01 -29.84
CA ARG A 32 -23.48 -0.77 -30.19
C ARG A 32 -23.05 -0.07 -28.90
N ALA A 33 -22.25 -0.79 -28.09
CA ALA A 33 -21.38 -0.12 -27.14
C ALA A 33 -20.28 0.57 -27.96
N ARG A 34 -20.51 1.83 -28.35
CA ARG A 34 -19.43 2.75 -28.71
C ARG A 34 -18.42 2.69 -27.57
N SER A 35 -17.20 2.26 -27.88
CA SER A 35 -16.05 2.38 -26.99
C SER A 35 -15.67 3.85 -26.89
N GLU A 36 -16.47 4.65 -26.18
CA GLU A 36 -16.01 5.95 -25.74
C GLU A 36 -15.03 5.71 -24.59
N PRO A 37 -13.80 6.21 -24.68
CA PRO A 37 -12.82 6.01 -23.63
C PRO A 37 -13.33 6.72 -22.36
N LEU A 38 -13.18 6.09 -21.19
CA LEU A 38 -13.72 6.56 -19.90
C LEU A 38 -13.39 8.02 -19.54
N HIS A 39 -12.34 8.61 -20.15
CA HIS A 39 -11.97 10.01 -19.97
C HIS A 39 -12.85 11.01 -20.76
N ALA A 40 -13.67 10.54 -21.70
CA ALA A 40 -14.54 11.36 -22.54
C ALA A 40 -15.93 11.61 -21.93
N LEU A 41 -16.28 10.89 -20.86
CA LEU A 41 -17.47 11.19 -20.07
C LEU A 41 -17.25 12.55 -19.39
N LYS A 42 -17.97 13.58 -19.86
CA LYS A 42 -18.04 14.89 -19.21
C LYS A 42 -18.74 14.74 -17.87
N ILE A 43 -17.98 14.32 -16.87
CA ILE A 43 -18.39 14.25 -15.48
C ILE A 43 -18.75 15.70 -15.08
N GLY A 44 -20.05 15.96 -14.93
CA GLY A 44 -20.56 17.28 -14.55
C GLY A 44 -19.86 17.79 -13.29
N LYS A 45 -19.74 19.13 -13.17
CA LYS A 45 -19.02 19.82 -12.08
C LYS A 45 -19.48 19.45 -10.65
N ASN A 46 -20.58 18.71 -10.53
CA ASN A 46 -21.16 18.24 -9.27
C ASN A 46 -21.11 16.71 -9.09
N TYR A 47 -20.17 16.01 -9.75
CA TYR A 47 -19.97 14.58 -9.50
C TYR A 47 -19.18 14.37 -8.21
N LYS A 48 -19.87 13.96 -7.15
CA LYS A 48 -19.22 13.34 -6.00
C LYS A 48 -18.86 11.89 -6.36
N PRO A 49 -17.57 11.50 -6.33
CA PRO A 49 -17.19 10.12 -6.63
C PRO A 49 -17.81 9.17 -5.61
N LYS A 50 -18.12 7.94 -6.04
CA LYS A 50 -18.91 6.96 -5.27
C LYS A 50 -18.35 6.69 -3.87
N TRP A 51 -17.03 6.74 -3.70
CA TRP A 51 -16.36 6.56 -2.40
C TRP A 51 -16.57 7.73 -1.44
N LYS A 52 -16.83 8.94 -1.95
CA LYS A 52 -17.11 10.15 -1.14
C LYS A 52 -18.60 10.27 -0.76
N LYS A 53 -19.47 9.43 -1.34
CA LYS A 53 -20.89 9.32 -1.00
C LYS A 53 -21.17 8.29 0.09
N LYS A 54 -20.18 7.44 0.40
CA LYS A 54 -20.24 6.53 1.54
C LYS A 54 -19.60 7.27 2.71
N GLU A 55 -20.41 8.07 3.40
CA GLU A 55 -20.00 8.64 4.68
C GLU A 55 -19.63 7.49 5.62
N THR A 56 -18.53 7.63 6.34
CA THR A 56 -18.19 6.67 7.38
C THR A 56 -19.16 6.87 8.55
N LEU A 57 -19.55 5.80 9.25
CA LEU A 57 -20.44 5.87 10.43
C LEU A 57 -19.97 6.92 11.46
N ALA A 58 -18.67 7.19 11.53
CA ALA A 58 -18.08 8.21 12.40
C ALA A 58 -18.34 9.66 11.94
N GLU A 59 -18.57 9.92 10.66
CA GLU A 59 -18.87 11.24 10.11
C GLU A 59 -20.37 11.57 10.18
N GLN A 60 -21.23 10.56 10.18
CA GLN A 60 -22.69 10.74 10.19
C GLN A 60 -23.23 11.08 11.59
N GLU A 61 -22.51 10.69 12.65
CA GLU A 61 -22.98 10.76 14.05
C GLU A 61 -21.94 11.46 14.95
N GLY A 62 -21.56 12.68 14.57
CA GLY A 62 -20.63 13.50 15.34
C GLY A 62 -20.98 13.51 16.84
N SER A 63 -20.03 13.05 17.67
CA SER A 63 -20.04 13.14 19.14
C SER A 63 -21.16 12.44 19.93
N ALA A 64 -21.91 11.49 19.35
CA ALA A 64 -22.86 10.70 20.15
C ALA A 64 -22.14 9.76 21.13
N ALA A 65 -22.64 9.69 22.37
CA ALA A 65 -22.11 8.86 23.45
C ALA A 65 -22.06 7.38 23.03
N PRO A 66 -21.03 6.62 23.45
CA PRO A 66 -20.79 5.25 22.96
C PRO A 66 -21.93 4.25 23.24
N GLN A 67 -22.85 4.59 24.15
CA GLN A 67 -24.03 3.78 24.50
C GLN A 67 -25.13 3.82 23.42
N GLU A 68 -25.22 4.90 22.63
CA GLU A 68 -26.24 5.03 21.57
C GLU A 68 -25.88 4.23 20.30
N LYS A 69 -24.62 3.80 20.19
CA LYS A 69 -24.09 3.04 19.05
C LYS A 69 -24.39 1.54 19.12
N GLY A 70 -25.17 1.09 20.11
CA GLY A 70 -25.45 -0.34 20.34
C GLY A 70 -24.21 -1.16 20.67
N ILE A 71 -23.11 -0.51 21.06
CA ILE A 71 -21.85 -1.17 21.40
C ILE A 71 -21.98 -1.68 22.83
N THR A 72 -22.22 -2.98 22.95
CA THR A 72 -22.24 -3.66 24.25
C THR A 72 -20.80 -3.85 24.75
N GLY A 73 -20.47 -3.27 25.89
CA GLY A 73 -19.25 -3.61 26.60
C GLY A 73 -19.21 -3.08 28.03
N THR A 74 -18.19 -3.51 28.77
CA THR A 74 -18.09 -3.32 30.21
C THR A 74 -17.04 -2.27 30.60
N ILE A 75 -16.04 -2.04 29.75
CA ILE A 75 -14.88 -1.18 30.04
C ILE A 75 -14.95 0.09 29.19
N ASN A 76 -14.81 1.25 29.83
CA ASN A 76 -14.65 2.53 29.15
C ASN A 76 -13.18 2.71 28.73
N VAL A 77 -12.95 2.87 27.43
CA VAL A 77 -11.63 3.11 26.83
C VAL A 77 -11.59 4.53 26.30
N VAL A 78 -10.66 5.33 26.80
CA VAL A 78 -10.49 6.73 26.37
C VAL A 78 -9.20 6.85 25.57
N PHE A 79 -9.32 7.15 24.28
CA PHE A 79 -8.18 7.46 23.43
C PHE A 79 -7.88 8.95 23.50
N GLN A 80 -6.69 9.30 24.01
CA GLN A 80 -6.20 10.68 24.02
C GLN A 80 -5.23 10.89 22.86
N SER A 81 -5.44 11.97 22.09
CA SER A 81 -4.58 12.39 21.00
C SER A 81 -4.41 13.90 21.07
N GLY A 82 -3.45 14.32 21.90
CA GLY A 82 -3.27 15.73 22.23
C GLY A 82 -4.49 16.28 22.95
N GLU A 83 -5.10 17.30 22.36
CA GLU A 83 -6.29 17.97 22.88
C GLU A 83 -7.59 17.21 22.61
N ASN A 84 -7.59 16.22 21.71
CA ASN A 84 -8.80 15.45 21.39
C ASN A 84 -8.84 14.16 22.19
N SER A 85 -9.96 13.92 22.87
CA SER A 85 -10.26 12.64 23.52
C SER A 85 -11.49 12.01 22.88
N ILE A 86 -11.40 10.74 22.53
CA ILE A 86 -12.51 9.95 22.00
C ILE A 86 -12.72 8.77 22.94
N SER A 87 -13.92 8.65 23.50
CA SER A 87 -14.29 7.56 24.39
C SER A 87 -15.09 6.49 23.64
N THR A 88 -14.81 5.23 23.96
CA THR A 88 -15.53 4.06 23.45
C THR A 88 -15.67 2.99 24.52
N ILE A 89 -16.70 2.18 24.41
CA ILE A 89 -16.93 1.06 25.31
C ILE A 89 -16.43 -0.22 24.61
N ALA A 90 -15.75 -1.10 25.34
CA ALA A 90 -15.22 -2.35 24.81
C ALA A 90 -15.33 -3.50 25.82
N ASN A 91 -15.25 -4.73 25.29
CA ASN A 91 -15.16 -5.95 26.09
C ASN A 91 -13.69 -6.30 26.38
N PRO A 92 -13.41 -6.88 27.56
CA PRO A 92 -12.08 -7.42 27.86
C PRO A 92 -11.74 -8.51 26.84
N GLY A 93 -10.46 -8.61 26.47
CA GLY A 93 -10.04 -9.56 25.43
C GLY A 93 -10.14 -9.04 23.98
N THR A 94 -10.77 -7.88 23.76
CA THR A 94 -10.84 -7.26 22.42
C THR A 94 -9.49 -6.60 22.06
N PRO A 95 -8.95 -6.79 20.84
CA PRO A 95 -7.71 -6.13 20.44
C PRO A 95 -7.91 -4.62 20.33
N ILE A 96 -6.93 -3.85 20.82
CA ILE A 96 -7.02 -2.38 20.89
C ILE A 96 -7.16 -1.76 19.49
N ARG A 97 -6.62 -2.42 18.46
CA ARG A 97 -6.76 -2.01 17.06
C ARG A 97 -8.21 -1.86 16.63
N ASP A 98 -9.04 -2.83 16.97
CA ASP A 98 -10.42 -2.88 16.48
C ASP A 98 -11.27 -1.87 17.23
N VAL A 99 -11.03 -1.72 18.54
CA VAL A 99 -11.67 -0.70 19.39
C VAL A 99 -11.30 0.71 18.93
N ALA A 100 -10.03 0.97 18.60
CA ALA A 100 -9.62 2.26 18.05
C ALA A 100 -10.30 2.54 16.70
N THR A 101 -10.47 1.51 15.86
CA THR A 101 -11.16 1.65 14.57
C THR A 101 -12.65 1.94 14.76
N GLN A 102 -13.29 1.30 15.74
CA GLN A 102 -14.68 1.58 16.13
C GLN A 102 -14.86 3.00 16.70
N ALA A 103 -13.86 3.49 17.45
CA ALA A 103 -13.82 4.86 17.95
C ALA A 103 -13.64 5.90 16.84
N GLY A 104 -13.21 5.49 15.63
CA GLY A 104 -12.74 6.42 14.60
C GLY A 104 -11.38 7.04 14.92
N GLN A 105 -10.66 6.50 15.91
CA GLN A 105 -9.32 6.94 16.26
C GLN A 105 -8.29 6.31 15.32
N PHE A 106 -7.64 7.15 14.50
CA PHE A 106 -6.65 6.66 13.55
C PHE A 106 -5.27 6.45 14.20
N ILE A 107 -4.88 5.19 14.36
CA ILE A 107 -3.53 4.79 14.79
C ILE A 107 -2.75 4.33 13.56
N LYS A 108 -1.50 4.80 13.42
CA LYS A 108 -0.62 4.35 12.33
C LYS A 108 -0.11 2.94 12.59
N TYR A 109 -0.37 2.04 11.66
CA TYR A 109 0.19 0.69 11.64
C TYR A 109 1.16 0.54 10.46
N GLY A 110 2.30 -0.12 10.70
CA GLY A 110 3.24 -0.48 9.63
C GLY A 110 3.15 -1.97 9.30
N CYS A 111 3.48 -2.81 10.28
CA CYS A 111 3.68 -4.24 10.12
C CYS A 111 2.54 -5.10 10.68
N GLY A 112 1.72 -4.58 11.60
CA GLY A 112 0.64 -5.33 12.28
C GLY A 112 1.08 -6.45 13.23
N LYS A 113 2.38 -6.81 13.23
CA LYS A 113 3.01 -7.87 14.02
C LYS A 113 3.89 -7.36 15.17
N GLY A 114 3.84 -6.07 15.50
CA GLY A 114 4.57 -5.50 16.65
C GLY A 114 6.09 -5.34 16.53
N GLU A 115 6.71 -5.74 15.43
CA GLU A 115 8.16 -5.61 15.21
C GLU A 115 8.58 -4.16 14.91
N CYS A 116 7.82 -3.48 14.05
CA CYS A 116 8.13 -2.16 13.53
C CYS A 116 8.00 -0.99 14.54
N GLY A 117 7.31 -1.19 15.67
CA GLY A 117 7.14 -0.16 16.71
C GLY A 117 6.37 1.10 16.32
N THR A 118 5.90 1.21 15.08
CA THR A 118 5.27 2.43 14.51
C THR A 118 3.99 2.84 15.24
N CYS A 119 3.25 1.86 15.76
CA CYS A 119 1.97 2.06 16.43
C CYS A 119 2.08 2.29 17.94
N ALA A 120 3.28 2.49 18.51
CA ALA A 120 3.46 2.57 19.96
C ALA A 120 2.58 3.67 20.60
N ALA A 121 1.77 3.27 21.59
CA ALA A 121 0.89 4.13 22.39
C ALA A 121 1.21 3.92 23.87
N LYS A 122 0.88 4.90 24.71
CA LYS A 122 1.20 4.86 26.13
C LYS A 122 -0.08 4.61 26.93
N CYS A 123 -0.05 3.61 27.81
CA CYS A 123 -1.15 3.23 28.69
C CYS A 123 -0.62 3.08 30.10
N GLY A 124 -1.15 3.84 31.06
CA GLY A 124 -0.72 3.76 32.47
C GLY A 124 0.79 3.94 32.69
N GLY A 125 1.46 4.74 31.84
CA GLY A 125 2.91 4.95 31.91
C GLY A 125 3.75 3.98 31.07
N GLN A 126 3.20 2.86 30.61
CA GLN A 126 3.92 1.86 29.80
C GLN A 126 3.66 2.05 28.29
N TRP A 127 4.71 1.93 27.49
CA TRP A 127 4.59 1.89 26.03
C TRP A 127 4.11 0.51 25.58
N ILE A 128 2.88 0.46 25.11
CA ILE A 128 2.29 -0.75 24.54
C ILE A 128 2.24 -0.67 23.01
N LYS A 129 2.08 -1.83 22.38
CA LYS A 129 1.92 -1.98 20.94
C LYS A 129 0.46 -2.36 20.65
N PRO A 130 -0.42 -1.39 20.30
CA PRO A 130 -1.85 -1.61 20.06
C PRO A 130 -2.17 -2.62 18.96
N CYS A 131 -1.19 -2.92 18.10
CA CYS A 131 -1.34 -3.88 17.02
C CYS A 131 -1.46 -5.33 17.50
N ILE A 132 -0.94 -5.67 18.67
CA ILE A 132 -1.02 -7.01 19.28
C ILE A 132 -1.72 -6.94 20.64
N ALA A 133 -1.53 -5.83 21.36
CA ALA A 133 -2.05 -5.67 22.71
C ALA A 133 -3.58 -5.75 22.73
N VAL A 134 -4.05 -6.38 23.79
CA VAL A 134 -5.46 -6.65 24.08
C VAL A 134 -5.85 -5.86 25.32
N ILE A 135 -7.12 -5.50 25.42
CA ILE A 135 -7.65 -4.83 26.62
C ILE A 135 -7.56 -5.81 27.80
N PRO A 136 -6.85 -5.43 28.89
CA PRO A 136 -6.73 -6.28 30.08
C PRO A 136 -8.10 -6.47 30.75
N GLY A 137 -8.34 -7.67 31.28
CA GLY A 137 -9.57 -7.99 32.02
C GLY A 137 -9.57 -7.53 33.47
N ASP A 138 -8.42 -7.07 33.97
CA ASP A 138 -8.22 -6.71 35.39
C ASP A 138 -8.66 -5.29 35.73
N VAL A 139 -9.22 -4.55 34.75
CA VAL A 139 -9.74 -3.20 34.98
C VAL A 139 -11.10 -3.31 35.67
N VAL A 140 -11.23 -2.65 36.83
CA VAL A 140 -12.50 -2.60 37.56
C VAL A 140 -13.56 -1.93 36.67
N PRO A 141 -14.77 -2.50 36.54
CA PRO A 141 -15.83 -1.91 35.73
C PRO A 141 -16.20 -0.52 36.28
N GLY A 142 -15.75 0.53 35.60
CA GLY A 142 -15.94 1.93 36.01
C GLY A 142 -14.67 2.78 36.00
N GLU A 143 -13.49 2.16 35.92
CA GLU A 143 -12.23 2.88 35.71
C GLU A 143 -11.97 3.10 34.21
N ASP A 144 -11.60 4.33 33.85
CA ASP A 144 -11.30 4.70 32.48
C ASP A 144 -9.93 4.17 32.06
N TYR A 145 -9.91 3.29 31.06
CA TYR A 145 -8.69 2.80 30.45
C TYR A 145 -8.15 3.83 29.44
N VAL A 146 -7.23 4.69 29.90
CA VAL A 146 -6.68 5.80 29.11
C VAL A 146 -5.51 5.32 28.23
N ILE A 147 -5.64 5.54 26.93
CA ILE A 147 -4.65 5.23 25.90
C ILE A 147 -4.20 6.54 25.24
N GLU A 148 -2.99 6.99 25.55
CA GLU A 148 -2.34 8.13 24.90
C GLU A 148 -1.72 7.68 23.57
N VAL A 149 -2.34 8.09 22.47
CA VAL A 149 -1.86 7.84 21.12
C VAL A 149 -0.96 8.98 20.68
N LYS A 150 0.20 8.66 20.07
CA LYS A 150 1.07 9.67 19.47
C LYS A 150 0.30 10.46 18.41
N GLU A 151 0.23 11.78 18.59
CA GLU A 151 -0.43 12.65 17.63
C GLU A 151 0.17 12.50 16.24
N VAL A 152 -0.70 12.19 15.28
CA VAL A 152 -0.36 12.27 13.88
C VAL A 152 -0.47 13.73 13.46
N LYS A 153 0.65 14.46 13.45
CA LYS A 153 0.74 15.85 12.95
C LYS A 153 0.33 16.03 11.47
N ASN A 154 -0.09 14.97 10.79
CA ASN A 154 -0.78 15.07 9.50
C ASN A 154 -2.28 15.29 9.71
N LYS A 155 -2.68 16.42 10.32
CA LYS A 155 -3.89 17.06 9.78
C LYS A 155 -3.56 17.29 8.32
N ALA A 156 -4.19 16.55 7.43
CA ALA A 156 -3.93 16.62 6.01
C ALA A 156 -3.89 18.11 5.64
N LYS A 157 -2.71 18.67 5.37
CA LYS A 157 -2.62 19.88 4.57
C LYS A 157 -3.30 19.45 3.29
N SER A 158 -4.55 19.89 3.13
CA SER A 158 -5.34 19.52 1.98
C SER A 158 -4.43 19.69 0.78
N SER A 159 -4.33 18.66 -0.04
CA SER A 159 -3.49 18.66 -1.23
C SER A 159 -3.97 19.69 -2.29
N GLY A 160 -4.74 20.70 -1.88
CA GLY A 160 -5.54 21.61 -2.70
C GLY A 160 -4.76 22.60 -3.55
N LYS A 161 -3.45 22.43 -3.75
CA LYS A 161 -2.66 23.25 -4.69
C LYS A 161 -1.69 22.41 -5.53
N PHE A 162 -2.08 21.19 -5.92
CA PHE A 162 -1.38 20.45 -6.99
C PHE A 162 -1.31 21.24 -8.33
N TYR A 163 -2.14 22.27 -8.51
CA TYR A 163 -2.13 23.18 -9.68
C TYR A 163 -1.84 24.65 -9.32
N SER A 164 -0.92 24.92 -8.38
CA SER A 164 -0.40 26.29 -8.25
C SER A 164 0.64 26.57 -9.34
N PHE A 165 0.72 27.80 -9.84
CA PHE A 165 1.74 28.24 -10.82
C PHE A 165 3.17 27.88 -10.37
N ARG A 166 3.42 27.87 -9.05
CA ARG A 166 4.67 27.42 -8.43
C ARG A 166 4.97 25.94 -8.69
N SER A 167 3.97 25.07 -8.72
CA SER A 167 4.11 23.64 -9.04
C SER A 167 4.44 23.42 -10.52
N PHE A 168 3.90 24.25 -11.42
CA PHE A 168 4.27 24.23 -12.84
C PHE A 168 5.71 24.68 -13.08
N ILE A 169 6.17 25.74 -12.41
CA ILE A 169 7.56 26.20 -12.50
C ILE A 169 8.52 25.15 -11.93
N MET A 170 8.23 24.54 -10.78
CA MET A 170 9.06 23.48 -10.21
C MET A 170 9.10 22.22 -11.09
N GLY A 171 7.97 21.83 -11.69
CA GLY A 171 7.91 20.71 -12.64
C GLY A 171 8.72 20.99 -13.91
N PHE A 172 8.64 22.20 -14.44
CA PHE A 172 9.44 22.63 -15.60
C PHE A 172 10.93 22.69 -15.25
N TYR A 173 11.30 23.24 -14.10
CA TYR A 173 12.69 23.33 -13.67
C TYR A 173 13.31 21.93 -13.50
N ASN A 174 12.60 20.96 -12.92
CA ASN A 174 13.10 19.60 -12.82
C ASN A 174 13.23 18.88 -14.17
N ASN A 175 12.33 19.15 -15.12
CA ASN A 175 12.43 18.58 -16.47
C ASN A 175 13.61 19.19 -17.27
N VAL A 176 13.79 20.51 -17.20
CA VAL A 176 14.90 21.23 -17.86
C VAL A 176 16.25 20.88 -17.22
N LEU A 177 16.31 20.75 -15.90
CA LEU A 177 17.53 20.38 -15.19
C LEU A 177 17.94 18.95 -15.52
N GLY A 178 16.97 18.03 -15.66
CA GLY A 178 17.20 16.68 -16.16
C GLY A 178 17.79 16.67 -17.58
N MET A 179 17.26 17.52 -18.47
CA MET A 179 17.80 17.67 -19.83
C MET A 179 19.22 18.23 -19.83
N PHE A 180 19.52 19.22 -18.98
CA PHE A 180 20.86 19.80 -18.88
C PHE A 180 21.87 18.79 -18.31
N ALA A 181 21.49 18.01 -17.29
CA ALA A 181 22.28 16.92 -16.77
C ALA A 181 22.55 15.84 -17.84
N PHE A 182 21.56 15.54 -18.68
CA PHE A 182 21.72 14.60 -19.80
C PHE A 182 22.69 15.11 -20.87
N VAL A 183 22.65 16.39 -21.22
CA VAL A 183 23.60 16.99 -22.17
C VAL A 183 25.03 17.00 -21.61
N LYS A 184 25.20 17.33 -20.32
CA LYS A 184 26.51 17.32 -19.66
C LYS A 184 27.10 15.91 -19.60
N THR A 185 26.31 14.91 -19.23
CA THR A 185 26.74 13.50 -19.18
C THR A 185 27.06 12.96 -20.56
N ARG A 186 26.28 13.31 -21.60
CA ARG A 186 26.62 12.97 -23.00
C ARG A 186 27.98 13.54 -23.43
N ARG A 187 28.28 14.79 -23.09
CA ARG A 187 29.58 15.41 -23.42
C ARG A 187 30.74 14.71 -22.71
N ALA A 188 30.57 14.34 -21.44
CA ALA A 188 31.59 13.61 -20.69
C ALA A 188 31.81 12.18 -21.25
N ALA A 189 30.73 11.47 -21.58
CA ALA A 189 30.82 10.13 -22.18
C ALA A 189 31.54 10.16 -23.53
N LYS A 190 31.32 11.20 -24.35
CA LYS A 190 32.03 11.37 -25.62
C LYS A 190 33.55 11.53 -25.41
N LYS A 191 33.98 12.36 -24.46
CA LYS A 191 35.40 12.53 -24.13
C LYS A 191 36.05 11.22 -23.71
N ASN A 192 35.42 10.47 -22.82
CA ASN A 192 35.94 9.16 -22.38
C ASN A 192 36.02 8.15 -23.53
N TYR A 193 35.12 8.22 -24.52
CA TYR A 193 35.18 7.38 -25.70
C TYR A 193 36.35 7.78 -26.61
N ASP A 194 36.50 9.07 -26.89
CA ASP A 194 37.57 9.60 -27.73
C ASP A 194 38.95 9.25 -27.12
N GLU A 195 39.13 9.41 -25.80
CA GLU A 195 40.35 9.02 -25.07
C GLU A 195 40.66 7.51 -25.17
N ARG A 196 39.63 6.65 -25.12
CA ARG A 196 39.81 5.19 -25.30
C ARG A 196 40.24 4.85 -26.72
N MET A 197 39.63 5.48 -27.72
CA MET A 197 40.00 5.27 -29.12
C MET A 197 41.44 5.72 -29.40
N GLU A 198 41.88 6.85 -28.82
CA GLU A 198 43.26 7.32 -28.94
C GLU A 198 44.26 6.36 -28.27
N PHE A 199 43.91 5.82 -27.10
CA PHE A 199 44.74 4.83 -26.41
C PHE A 199 44.86 3.53 -27.20
N GLU A 200 43.75 3.00 -27.72
CA GLU A 200 43.74 1.81 -28.57
C GLU A 200 44.58 2.02 -29.84
N ALA A 201 44.49 3.19 -30.47
CA ALA A 201 45.32 3.54 -31.62
C ALA A 201 46.82 3.61 -31.27
N MET A 202 47.17 4.14 -30.10
CA MET A 202 48.56 4.16 -29.62
C MET A 202 49.09 2.75 -29.39
N VAL A 203 48.31 1.90 -28.71
CA VAL A 203 48.69 0.50 -28.44
C VAL A 203 48.86 -0.29 -29.74
N ALA A 204 47.99 -0.08 -30.72
CA ALA A 204 48.09 -0.71 -32.03
C ALA A 204 49.41 -0.33 -32.73
N LYS A 205 49.79 0.96 -32.73
CA LYS A 205 51.07 1.44 -33.27
C LYS A 205 52.27 0.81 -32.56
N ARG A 206 52.29 0.84 -31.22
CA ARG A 206 53.36 0.25 -30.41
C ARG A 206 53.49 -1.26 -30.62
N THR A 207 52.37 -1.94 -30.84
CA THR A 207 52.34 -3.40 -31.09
C THR A 207 52.87 -3.72 -32.49
N ALA A 208 52.48 -2.93 -33.50
CA ALA A 208 53.01 -3.06 -34.85
C ALA A 208 54.54 -2.82 -34.90
N GLU A 209 55.02 -1.77 -34.21
CA GLU A 209 56.46 -1.48 -34.06
C GLU A 209 57.20 -2.66 -33.39
N LYS A 210 56.68 -3.17 -32.26
CA LYS A 210 57.28 -4.32 -31.56
C LYS A 210 57.29 -5.59 -32.41
N LYS A 211 56.21 -5.86 -33.16
CA LYS A 211 56.11 -7.02 -34.04
C LYS A 211 57.11 -6.92 -35.21
N ALA A 212 57.22 -5.73 -35.82
CA ALA A 212 58.20 -5.48 -36.88
C ALA A 212 59.65 -5.64 -36.37
N ALA A 213 59.95 -5.09 -35.18
CA ALA A 213 61.27 -5.23 -34.56
C ALA A 213 61.59 -6.69 -34.20
N LYS A 214 60.61 -7.47 -33.72
CA LYS A 214 60.78 -8.90 -33.43
C LYS A 214 61.04 -9.70 -34.71
N ALA A 215 60.24 -9.47 -35.78
CA ALA A 215 60.44 -10.12 -37.06
C ALA A 215 61.80 -9.79 -37.69
N ALA A 216 62.28 -8.55 -37.55
CA ALA A 216 63.60 -8.15 -38.03
C ALA A 216 64.74 -8.84 -37.25
N LYS A 217 64.58 -9.03 -35.93
CA LYS A 217 65.54 -9.78 -35.11
C LYS A 217 65.57 -11.27 -35.47
N GLU A 218 64.40 -11.89 -35.61
CA GLU A 218 64.28 -13.30 -36.02
C GLU A 218 64.89 -13.54 -37.41
N ALA A 219 64.72 -12.58 -38.34
CA ALA A 219 65.38 -12.65 -39.65
C ALA A 219 66.92 -12.56 -39.53
N ALA A 220 67.43 -11.63 -38.71
CA ALA A 220 68.87 -11.46 -38.50
C ALA A 220 69.55 -12.62 -37.74
N GLU A 221 68.80 -13.36 -36.92
CA GLU A 221 69.29 -14.56 -36.23
C GLU A 221 69.27 -15.82 -37.13
N SER A 222 68.55 -15.78 -38.25
CA SER A 222 68.44 -16.88 -39.21
C SER A 222 69.44 -16.84 -40.38
N GLU A 223 70.21 -15.75 -40.48
CA GLU A 223 71.36 -15.58 -41.40
C GLU A 223 72.68 -15.96 -40.73
#